data_AF-A0ABD2ZIR1-F1
#
_entry.id   AF-A0ABD2ZIR1-F1
#
_cell.length_a   1.000
_cell.length_b   1.000
_cell.length_c   1.000
_cell.angle_alpha   90.00
_cell.angle_beta   90.00
_cell.angle_gamma   90.00
#
_symmetry.space_group_name_H-M   'P 1'
#
loop_
_entity.id
_entity.type
_entity.pdbx_description
1 polymer ?
#
loop_
_entity_poly.entity_id
_entity_poly.type
_entity_poly.pdbx_seq_one_letter_code
_entity_poly.pdbx_strand_id
1 'polypeptide(L)'
;MESRTEKTLMQHIHPSYKSAPGRPKKNRRKGEDEIQQIKGKTKKMRRTGLVNTCTFCHNRGHNIRSCNLRKGAQNAASDGQEPVQQGEASNQQYNDYNGNIF
;
A
#
# COMPACT_ATOMS: atom_id res chain seq x y z
N MET A 1 25.98 -47.74 58.16
CA MET A 1 26.00 -47.94 56.70
C MET A 1 25.20 -46.81 56.08
N GLU A 2 25.82 -45.64 55.92
CA GLU A 2 25.13 -44.49 55.34
C GLU A 2 25.01 -44.67 53.83
N SER A 3 23.77 -44.58 53.35
CA SER A 3 23.35 -44.91 52.01
C SER A 3 23.97 -43.96 50.98
N ARG A 4 24.64 -44.57 50.00
CA ARG A 4 25.39 -43.95 48.89
C ARG A 4 24.53 -43.15 47.89
N THR A 5 23.29 -42.82 48.24
CA THR A 5 22.25 -42.34 47.32
C THR A 5 21.99 -40.84 47.36
N GLU A 6 22.51 -40.10 48.34
CA GLU A 6 22.26 -38.65 48.43
C GLU A 6 23.18 -37.80 47.54
N LYS A 7 24.26 -38.37 47.01
CA LYS A 7 25.26 -37.61 46.24
C LYS A 7 25.01 -37.50 44.74
N THR A 8 23.89 -38.03 44.24
CA THR A 8 23.59 -38.13 42.80
C THR A 8 22.51 -37.16 42.31
N LEU A 9 21.98 -36.28 43.17
CA LEU A 9 20.98 -35.27 42.79
C LEU A 9 21.52 -33.83 42.91
N MET A 10 22.79 -33.62 42.57
CA MET A 10 23.24 -32.34 42.02
C MET A 10 23.37 -32.55 40.53
N GLN A 11 22.22 -32.70 39.88
CA GLN A 11 22.11 -32.81 38.45
C GLN A 11 22.70 -31.53 37.87
N HIS A 12 23.89 -31.63 37.28
CA HIS A 12 24.59 -30.53 36.66
C HIS A 12 23.69 -29.89 35.60
N ILE A 13 22.99 -28.80 35.97
CA ILE A 13 22.24 -27.98 35.03
C ILE A 13 23.30 -27.27 34.20
N HIS A 14 23.52 -27.76 32.99
CA HIS A 14 24.36 -27.04 32.03
C HIS A 14 23.85 -25.60 31.87
N PRO A 15 24.72 -24.59 31.81
CA PRO A 15 24.27 -23.23 31.55
C PRO A 15 23.50 -23.23 30.23
N SER A 16 22.29 -22.69 30.26
CA SER A 16 21.43 -22.61 29.07
C SER A 16 22.15 -21.83 27.98
N TYR A 17 22.41 -22.48 26.84
CA TYR A 17 23.02 -21.83 25.70
C TYR A 17 22.11 -20.72 25.17
N LYS A 18 22.61 -19.48 25.19
CA LYS A 18 21.99 -18.35 24.51
C LYS A 18 22.84 -18.02 23.30
N SER A 19 22.22 -18.03 22.12
CA SER A 19 22.87 -17.50 20.92
C SER A 19 23.21 -16.03 21.16
N ALA A 20 24.48 -15.67 20.95
CA ALA A 20 24.90 -14.27 20.90
C ALA A 20 24.00 -13.49 19.91
N PRO A 21 23.76 -12.19 20.13
CA PRO A 21 23.00 -11.37 19.18
C PRO A 21 23.73 -11.39 17.83
N GLY A 22 23.29 -12.27 16.94
CA GLY A 22 23.85 -12.42 15.60
C GLY A 22 23.46 -11.25 14.70
N ARG A 23 23.93 -11.28 13.45
CA ARG A 23 23.53 -10.31 12.42
C ARG A 23 22.00 -10.24 12.34
N PRO A 24 21.38 -9.05 12.42
CA PRO A 24 19.94 -8.90 12.30
C PRO A 24 19.45 -9.57 11.02
N LYS A 25 18.37 -10.37 11.14
CA LYS A 25 17.73 -10.98 9.97
C LYS A 25 17.26 -9.86 9.03
N LYS A 26 17.44 -10.05 7.71
CA LYS A 26 17.06 -9.09 6.66
C LYS A 26 15.59 -8.62 6.82
N ASN A 27 14.70 -9.53 7.21
CA ASN A 27 13.30 -9.22 7.52
C ASN A 27 13.05 -9.39 9.03
N ARG A 28 13.53 -8.45 9.85
CA ARG A 28 13.18 -8.36 11.27
C ARG A 28 11.67 -8.09 11.40
N ARG A 29 11.03 -8.68 12.41
CA ARG A 29 9.65 -8.32 12.81
C ARG A 29 9.63 -6.87 13.31
N LYS A 30 8.70 -6.07 12.79
CA LYS A 30 8.54 -4.66 13.18
C LYS A 30 7.92 -4.55 14.57
N GLY A 31 8.30 -3.52 15.33
CA GLY A 31 7.67 -3.19 16.61
C GLY A 31 6.23 -2.69 16.44
N GLU A 32 5.43 -2.73 17.50
CA GLU A 32 4.04 -2.23 17.47
C GLU A 32 3.98 -0.74 17.12
N ASP A 33 4.92 0.02 17.65
CA ASP A 33 5.15 1.44 17.36
C ASP A 33 5.48 1.66 15.86
N GLU A 34 6.36 0.84 15.28
CA GLU A 34 6.72 0.91 13.86
C GLU A 34 5.52 0.56 12.97
N ILE A 35 4.68 -0.39 13.38
CA ILE A 35 3.45 -0.75 12.66
C ILE A 35 2.44 0.40 12.72
N GLN A 36 2.25 1.02 13.88
CA GLN A 36 1.37 2.18 14.05
C GLN A 36 1.84 3.38 13.21
N GLN A 37 3.16 3.61 13.09
CA GLN A 37 3.73 4.65 12.23
C GLN A 37 3.52 4.39 10.73
N ILE A 38 3.48 3.13 10.31
CA ILE A 38 3.20 2.76 8.91
C ILE A 38 1.70 2.87 8.60
N LYS A 39 0.85 2.42 9.54
CA LYS A 39 -0.62 2.46 9.40
C LYS A 39 -1.16 3.89 9.53
N GLY A 40 -0.50 4.73 10.32
CA GLY A 40 -0.81 6.15 10.44
C GLY A 40 -0.51 6.90 9.15
N LYS A 41 -1.54 7.10 8.32
CA LYS A 41 -1.49 7.89 7.06
C LYS A 41 -0.97 9.32 7.25
N THR A 42 -0.89 9.81 8.49
CA THR A 42 -0.64 11.21 8.85
C THR A 42 0.81 11.52 9.20
N LYS A 43 1.67 10.52 9.49
CA LYS A 43 3.03 10.79 10.01
C LYS A 43 4.06 11.14 8.93
N LYS A 44 3.78 10.80 7.65
CA LYS A 44 4.70 11.07 6.54
C LYS A 44 4.29 12.32 5.77
N MET A 45 5.25 13.19 5.47
CA MET A 45 5.03 14.33 4.59
C MET A 45 4.60 13.84 3.20
N ARG A 46 3.44 14.29 2.72
CA ARG A 46 3.00 14.03 1.34
C ARG A 46 3.87 14.84 0.39
N ARG A 47 4.24 14.27 -0.76
CA ARG A 47 4.93 15.02 -1.81
C ARG A 47 3.94 15.97 -2.49
N THR A 48 3.83 17.19 -1.97
CA THR A 48 3.01 18.28 -2.50
C THR A 48 3.86 19.24 -3.33
N GLY A 49 3.24 20.08 -4.15
CA GLY A 49 3.90 21.17 -4.89
C GLY A 49 4.54 20.80 -6.22
N LEU A 50 4.45 19.55 -6.68
CA LEU A 50 4.85 19.19 -8.04
C LEU A 50 3.78 19.65 -9.03
N VAL A 51 4.12 20.61 -9.87
CA VAL A 51 3.29 21.06 -11.00
C VAL A 51 3.86 20.48 -12.28
N ASN A 52 3.07 19.66 -12.96
CA ASN A 52 3.49 19.08 -14.24
C ASN A 52 3.37 20.09 -15.38
N THR A 53 4.24 19.94 -16.37
CA THR A 53 4.21 20.66 -17.65
C THR A 53 3.60 19.78 -18.73
N CYS A 54 2.66 20.30 -19.50
CA CYS A 54 2.07 19.60 -20.63
C CYS A 54 3.08 19.51 -21.78
N THR A 55 3.34 18.32 -22.33
CA THR A 55 4.26 18.14 -23.48
C THR A 55 3.68 18.61 -24.80
N PHE A 56 2.38 18.89 -24.88
CA PHE A 56 1.73 19.40 -26.09
C PHE A 56 1.76 20.93 -26.16
N CYS A 57 1.25 21.61 -25.11
CA CYS A 57 1.17 23.08 -25.08
C CYS A 57 2.22 23.75 -24.20
N HIS A 58 3.09 22.98 -23.53
CA HIS A 58 4.21 23.45 -22.70
C HIS A 58 3.82 24.27 -21.46
N ASN A 59 2.51 24.47 -21.23
CA ASN A 59 1.99 25.15 -20.05
C ASN A 59 1.97 24.24 -18.81
N ARG A 60 2.07 24.87 -17.64
CA ARG A 60 2.04 24.22 -16.32
C ARG A 60 0.59 23.96 -15.86
N GLY A 61 0.41 22.99 -14.95
CA GLY A 61 -0.86 22.78 -14.24
C GLY A 61 -1.78 21.71 -14.84
N HIS A 62 -1.42 21.12 -15.99
CA HIS A 62 -2.15 20.01 -16.59
C HIS A 62 -1.22 19.09 -17.37
N ASN A 63 -1.67 17.86 -17.63
CA ASN A 63 -0.93 16.88 -18.44
C ASN A 63 -1.50 16.86 -19.87
N ILE A 64 -0.80 16.20 -20.80
CA ILE A 64 -1.25 16.05 -22.20
C ILE A 64 -2.67 15.46 -22.32
N ARG A 65 -3.07 14.56 -21.41
CA ARG A 65 -4.40 13.93 -21.39
C ARG A 65 -5.53 14.92 -21.10
N SER A 66 -5.27 15.91 -20.25
CA SER A 66 -6.25 16.94 -19.87
C SER A 66 -6.03 18.27 -20.60
N CYS A 67 -5.19 18.29 -21.63
CA CYS A 67 -4.92 19.50 -22.41
C CYS A 67 -6.12 19.87 -23.31
N ASN A 68 -6.71 21.04 -23.06
CA ASN A 68 -7.87 21.53 -23.83
C ASN A 68 -7.52 21.81 -25.30
N LEU A 69 -6.31 22.32 -25.57
CA LEU A 69 -5.83 22.56 -26.94
C LEU A 69 -5.72 21.25 -27.74
N ARG A 70 -5.27 20.17 -27.09
CA ARG A 70 -5.19 18.85 -27.72
C ARG A 70 -6.58 18.26 -27.95
N LYS A 71 -7.50 18.40 -26.99
CA LYS A 71 -8.89 17.96 -27.16
C LYS A 71 -9.58 18.70 -28.31
N GLY A 72 -9.40 20.02 -28.40
CA GLY A 72 -9.91 20.83 -29.51
C GLY A 72 -9.35 20.40 -30.87
N ALA A 73 -8.04 20.14 -30.96
CA ALA A 73 -7.42 19.64 -32.18
C ALA A 73 -7.92 18.24 -32.60
N GLN A 74 -8.29 17.40 -31.63
CA GLN A 74 -8.85 16.06 -31.89
C GLN A 74 -10.30 16.15 -32.34
N ASN A 75 -11.08 17.04 -31.75
CA ASN A 75 -12.47 17.28 -32.14
C ASN A 75 -12.57 17.89 -33.55
N ALA A 76 -11.68 18.82 -33.89
CA ALA A 76 -11.60 19.38 -35.24
C ALA A 76 -11.15 18.36 -36.31
N ALA A 77 -10.42 17.30 -35.90
CA ALA A 77 -10.06 16.20 -36.78
C ALA A 77 -11.16 15.12 -36.89
N SER A 78 -12.22 15.20 -36.07
CA SER A 78 -13.36 14.28 -36.05
C SER A 78 -14.69 14.92 -36.46
N ASP A 79 -14.69 16.16 -36.99
CA ASP A 79 -15.85 16.87 -37.55
C ASP A 79 -16.34 16.27 -38.89
N GLY A 80 -16.45 14.94 -38.92
CA GLY A 80 -17.08 14.15 -39.97
C GLY A 80 -18.02 13.07 -39.42
N GLN A 81 -18.40 13.10 -38.14
CA GLN A 81 -19.40 12.19 -37.59
C GLN A 81 -20.38 12.92 -36.67
N GLU A 82 -21.62 13.00 -37.15
CA GLU A 82 -22.83 13.45 -36.46
C GLU A 82 -22.96 12.85 -35.05
N PRO A 83 -23.42 13.62 -34.04
CA PRO A 83 -23.70 13.09 -32.71
C PRO A 83 -24.97 12.22 -32.75
N VAL A 84 -24.79 10.90 -32.74
CA VAL A 84 -25.89 9.95 -32.54
C VAL A 84 -26.34 10.03 -31.07
N GLN A 85 -27.56 10.50 -30.86
CA GLN A 85 -28.24 10.51 -29.57
C GLN A 85 -28.42 9.06 -29.08
N GLN A 86 -27.72 8.66 -28.02
CA GLN A 86 -27.91 7.37 -27.36
C GLN A 86 -28.64 7.57 -26.03
N GLY A 87 -29.80 6.92 -25.94
CA GLY A 87 -30.74 6.98 -24.84
C GLY A 87 -30.31 6.21 -23.58
N GLU A 88 -31.22 6.28 -22.62
CA GLU A 88 -31.13 5.93 -21.21
C GLU A 88 -30.92 4.43 -20.96
N ALA A 89 -30.04 4.09 -20.00
CA ALA A 89 -30.16 2.85 -19.21
C ALA A 89 -29.45 3.01 -17.87
N SER A 90 -30.22 3.22 -16.81
CA SER A 90 -29.80 3.23 -15.42
C SER A 90 -29.23 1.88 -14.98
N ASN A 91 -27.95 1.85 -14.61
CA ASN A 91 -27.28 0.66 -14.07
C ASN A 91 -27.44 0.62 -12.54
N GLN A 92 -28.50 -0.04 -12.05
CA GLN A 92 -28.75 -0.25 -10.61
C GLN A 92 -28.29 -1.62 -10.10
N GLN A 93 -27.58 -2.43 -10.90
CA GLN A 93 -27.34 -3.84 -10.57
C GLN A 93 -25.98 -4.09 -9.89
N TYR A 94 -25.61 -3.30 -8.88
CA TYR A 94 -24.38 -3.57 -8.11
C TYR A 94 -24.48 -3.14 -6.64
N ASN A 95 -25.54 -3.53 -5.92
CA ASN A 95 -25.59 -3.36 -4.46
C ASN A 95 -26.10 -4.57 -3.65
N ASP A 96 -26.50 -5.69 -4.27
CA ASP A 96 -27.14 -6.79 -3.52
C ASP A 96 -26.19 -7.89 -2.99
N TYR A 97 -24.86 -7.76 -3.17
CA TYR A 97 -23.88 -8.76 -2.70
C TYR A 97 -23.10 -8.34 -1.45
N ASN A 98 -23.79 -7.80 -0.45
CA ASN A 98 -23.33 -7.86 0.94
C ASN A 98 -24.50 -8.25 1.85
N GLY A 99 -25.04 -9.44 1.55
CA GLY A 99 -25.87 -10.20 2.47
C GLY A 99 -25.04 -10.68 3.65
N ASN A 100 -25.34 -10.11 4.81
CA ASN A 100 -25.46 -10.76 6.11
C ASN A 100 -25.02 -12.24 6.16
N ILE A 101 -23.90 -12.52 6.81
CA ILE A 101 -23.52 -13.85 7.29
C ILE A 101 -23.21 -13.71 8.78
N PHE A 102 -24.17 -14.14 9.59
CA PHE A 102 -24.20 -14.41 11.04
C PHE A 102 -23.72 -13.34 12.03
#